data_AF-A0A1S8ZYE4-F1
#
_entry.id   AF-A0A1S8ZYE4-F1
#
_cell.length_a   1.000
_cell.length_b   1.000
_cell.length_c   1.000
_cell.angle_alpha   90.00
_cell.angle_beta   90.00
_cell.angle_gamma   90.00
#
_symmetry.space_group_name_H-M   'P 1'
#
loop_
_entity.id
_entity.type
_entity.pdbx_description
1 polymer ?
#
loop_
_entity_poly.entity_id
_entity_poly.type
_entity_poly.pdbx_seq_one_letter_code
_entity_poly.pdbx_strand_id
1 'polypeptide(L)'
;MEFKVVQITKINTVDFKFTDTENLTLPVPPLASANHFTNNGVDTLKICATIYINSKDSKTPVVGSLSEDGNVFEVYFDYDWDDASPETYDVWYVEIDYTSSTVANITEVTSYLKNLNSTTHVGGGLGDDPKTSRGTKTSLQQ
;
A
#
# COMPACT_ATOMS: atom_id res chain seq x y z
N MET A 1 2.68 -18.92 7.32
CA MET A 1 2.43 -17.79 6.41
C MET A 1 3.73 -17.47 5.72
N GLU A 2 3.69 -17.18 4.43
CA GLU A 2 4.83 -16.73 3.65
C GLU A 2 4.41 -15.49 2.86
N PHE A 3 5.30 -14.51 2.81
CA PHE A 3 5.09 -13.27 2.10
C PHE A 3 6.32 -13.00 1.24
N LYS A 4 6.07 -12.59 0.00
CA LYS A 4 7.11 -12.22 -0.93
C LYS A 4 6.74 -10.95 -1.68
N VAL A 5 7.59 -9.95 -1.58
CA VAL A 5 7.58 -8.82 -2.52
C VAL A 5 8.15 -9.32 -3.85
N VAL A 6 7.30 -9.40 -4.87
CA VAL A 6 7.68 -9.83 -6.22
C VAL A 6 8.41 -8.70 -6.94
N GLN A 7 7.88 -7.48 -6.85
CA GLN A 7 8.50 -6.29 -7.42
C GLN A 7 8.03 -5.02 -6.74
N ILE A 8 8.92 -4.03 -6.73
CA ILE A 8 8.63 -2.63 -6.43
C ILE A 8 9.31 -1.84 -7.54
N THR A 9 8.55 -1.11 -8.35
CA THR A 9 9.09 -0.44 -9.53
C THR A 9 8.41 0.91 -9.74
N LYS A 10 9.20 1.97 -9.93
CA LYS A 10 8.70 3.27 -10.37
C LYS A 10 8.27 3.14 -11.83
N ILE A 11 6.98 3.39 -12.10
CA ILE A 11 6.39 3.18 -13.43
C ILE A 11 6.36 4.44 -14.29
N ASN A 12 6.46 5.63 -13.69
CA ASN A 12 6.52 6.88 -14.44
C ASN A 12 7.96 7.32 -14.72
N THR A 13 8.21 7.74 -15.95
CA THR A 13 9.47 8.37 -16.38
C THR A 13 9.38 9.89 -16.46
N VAL A 14 8.16 10.42 -16.57
CA VAL A 14 7.83 11.85 -16.55
C VAL A 14 7.10 12.14 -15.24
N ASP A 15 7.31 13.33 -14.70
CA ASP A 15 6.62 13.82 -13.50
C ASP A 15 5.10 13.65 -13.64
N PHE A 16 4.51 12.87 -12.75
CA PHE A 16 3.06 12.71 -12.71
C PHE A 16 2.45 13.89 -11.95
N LYS A 17 1.36 14.46 -12.48
CA LYS A 17 0.61 15.54 -11.84
C LYS A 17 -0.87 15.23 -11.87
N PHE A 18 -1.54 15.34 -10.73
CA PHE A 18 -2.99 15.34 -10.72
C PHE A 18 -3.49 16.65 -11.35
N THR A 19 -4.48 16.56 -12.23
CA THR A 19 -5.07 17.73 -12.88
C THR A 19 -6.05 18.47 -11.98
N ASP A 20 -6.63 17.75 -11.01
CA ASP A 20 -7.60 18.27 -10.04
C ASP A 20 -7.00 18.20 -8.63
N THR A 21 -6.07 19.11 -8.35
CA THR A 21 -5.38 19.18 -7.05
C THR A 21 -6.28 19.73 -5.94
N GLU A 22 -7.29 20.52 -6.28
CA GLU A 22 -8.19 21.16 -5.30
C GLU A 22 -9.10 20.14 -4.60
N ASN A 23 -9.47 19.06 -5.29
CA ASN A 23 -10.28 17.96 -4.73
C ASN A 23 -9.44 16.75 -4.29
N LEU A 24 -8.11 16.85 -4.36
CA LEU A 24 -7.23 15.74 -4.00
C LEU A 24 -7.15 15.59 -2.48
N THR A 25 -7.61 14.45 -1.97
CA THR A 25 -7.40 14.12 -0.56
C THR A 25 -6.02 13.52 -0.38
N LEU A 26 -5.21 14.15 0.48
CA LEU A 26 -3.88 13.69 0.83
C LEU A 26 -3.86 12.95 2.19
N PRO A 27 -2.95 11.97 2.36
CA PRO A 27 -2.19 11.33 1.30
C PRO A 27 -3.10 10.54 0.34
N VAL A 28 -2.69 10.37 -0.91
CA VAL A 28 -3.46 9.61 -1.90
C VAL A 28 -3.45 8.13 -1.49
N PRO A 29 -4.61 7.48 -1.33
CA PRO A 29 -4.65 6.07 -0.94
C PRO A 29 -4.01 5.19 -2.03
N PRO A 30 -3.34 4.08 -1.67
CA PRO A 30 -2.82 3.13 -2.65
C PRO A 30 -3.98 2.55 -3.45
N LEU A 31 -3.88 2.49 -4.76
CA LEU A 31 -4.85 1.79 -5.59
C LEU A 31 -4.45 0.33 -5.66
N ALA A 32 -5.08 -0.49 -4.83
CA ALA A 32 -4.81 -1.93 -4.77
C ALA A 32 -5.82 -2.74 -5.59
N SER A 33 -5.36 -3.88 -6.04
CA SER A 33 -6.17 -4.97 -6.58
C SER A 33 -5.61 -6.28 -6.04
N ALA A 34 -6.46 -7.29 -5.93
CA ALA A 34 -6.02 -8.60 -5.49
C ALA A 34 -6.74 -9.69 -6.25
N ASN A 35 -6.08 -10.84 -6.41
CA ASN A 35 -6.69 -12.04 -6.97
C ASN A 35 -6.05 -13.30 -6.39
N HIS A 36 -6.83 -14.38 -6.31
CA HIS A 36 -6.32 -15.72 -6.03
C HIS A 36 -5.70 -16.33 -7.27
N PHE A 37 -4.61 -17.06 -7.08
CA PHE A 37 -4.06 -17.94 -8.10
C PHE A 37 -3.34 -19.11 -7.45
N THR A 38 -3.27 -20.22 -8.17
CA THR A 38 -2.52 -21.40 -7.71
C THR A 38 -1.09 -21.36 -8.27
N ASN A 39 -0.10 -21.32 -7.38
CA ASN A 39 1.32 -21.41 -7.73
C ASN A 39 1.88 -22.76 -7.28
N ASN A 40 2.24 -23.65 -8.21
CA ASN A 40 2.76 -24.99 -7.90
C ASN A 40 1.89 -25.80 -6.92
N GLY A 41 0.56 -25.67 -7.02
CA GLY A 41 -0.39 -26.35 -6.15
C GLY A 41 -0.67 -25.64 -4.81
N VAL A 42 -0.08 -24.46 -4.57
CA VAL A 42 -0.32 -23.63 -3.38
C VAL A 42 -1.22 -22.47 -3.75
N ASP A 43 -2.36 -22.33 -3.07
CA ASP A 43 -3.21 -21.15 -3.21
C ASP A 43 -2.47 -19.91 -2.70
N THR A 44 -2.44 -18.88 -3.52
CA THR A 44 -1.65 -17.67 -3.31
C THR A 44 -2.52 -16.46 -3.61
N LEU A 45 -2.53 -15.52 -2.67
CA LEU A 45 -3.13 -14.21 -2.87
C LEU A 45 -2.09 -13.30 -3.53
N LYS A 46 -2.34 -12.91 -4.78
CA LYS A 46 -1.58 -11.86 -5.46
C LYS A 46 -2.20 -10.51 -5.14
N ILE A 47 -1.38 -9.57 -4.69
CA ILE A 47 -1.80 -8.19 -4.43
C ILE A 47 -0.93 -7.26 -5.27
N CYS A 48 -1.59 -6.42 -6.06
CA CYS A 48 -0.96 -5.41 -6.90
C CYS A 48 -1.42 -4.04 -6.43
N ALA A 49 -0.50 -3.16 -6.07
CA ALA A 49 -0.81 -1.81 -5.61
C ALA A 49 -0.08 -0.75 -6.42
N THR A 50 -0.78 0.33 -6.76
CA THR A 50 -0.19 1.56 -7.30
C THR A 50 -0.16 2.62 -6.20
N ILE A 51 1.02 3.18 -5.95
CA ILE A 51 1.28 4.13 -4.87
C ILE A 51 1.77 5.45 -5.48
N TYR A 52 1.24 6.57 -4.98
CA TYR A 52 1.63 7.91 -5.40
C TYR A 52 2.43 8.56 -4.27
N ILE A 53 3.69 8.87 -4.55
CA ILE A 53 4.68 9.42 -3.60
C ILE A 53 5.13 10.78 -4.09
N ASN A 54 5.30 11.77 -3.22
CA ASN A 54 5.88 13.06 -3.60
C ASN A 54 7.26 12.86 -4.25
N SER A 55 7.45 13.34 -5.48
CA SER A 55 8.74 13.19 -6.19
C SER A 55 9.89 13.92 -5.49
N LYS A 56 9.62 14.94 -4.66
CA LYS A 56 10.65 15.65 -3.88
C LYS A 56 11.33 14.74 -2.86
N ASP A 57 10.59 13.75 -2.37
CA ASP A 57 11.02 12.77 -1.37
C ASP A 57 11.05 11.37 -1.97
N SER A 58 11.47 11.25 -3.24
CA SER A 58 11.54 10.02 -4.04
C SER A 58 12.37 8.93 -3.34
N LYS A 59 11.74 8.25 -2.40
CA LYS A 59 12.20 7.02 -1.76
C LYS A 59 11.32 5.89 -2.28
N THR A 60 11.95 4.76 -2.55
CA THR A 60 11.26 3.51 -2.86
C THR A 60 10.31 3.17 -1.71
N PRO A 61 9.00 2.93 -1.96
CA PRO A 61 8.10 2.50 -0.91
C PRO A 61 8.55 1.17 -0.33
N VAL A 62 8.23 0.95 0.95
CA VAL A 62 8.50 -0.32 1.61
C VAL A 62 7.17 -0.98 1.94
N VAL A 63 7.06 -2.29 1.68
CA VAL A 63 5.93 -3.05 2.22
C VAL A 63 6.17 -3.24 3.71
N GLY A 64 5.31 -2.64 4.52
CA GLY A 64 5.35 -2.67 5.98
C GLY A 64 4.64 -3.91 6.53
N SER A 65 3.79 -3.68 7.54
CA SER A 65 3.07 -4.76 8.22
C SER A 65 2.00 -5.40 7.33
N LEU A 66 1.70 -6.66 7.64
CA LEU A 66 0.64 -7.45 7.02
C LEU A 66 -0.17 -8.11 8.14
N SER A 67 -1.49 -8.11 8.02
CA SER A 67 -2.38 -8.80 8.96
C SER A 67 -3.50 -9.52 8.23
N GLU A 68 -3.85 -10.69 8.75
CA GLU A 68 -5.09 -11.38 8.43
C GLU A 68 -6.06 -11.23 9.59
N ASP A 69 -7.29 -10.81 9.30
CA ASP A 69 -8.41 -10.86 10.24
C ASP A 69 -9.62 -11.49 9.54
N GLY A 70 -9.84 -12.77 9.80
CA GLY A 70 -10.93 -13.54 9.19
C GLY A 70 -10.81 -13.63 7.67
N ASN A 71 -11.67 -12.90 6.97
CA ASN A 71 -11.73 -12.84 5.51
C ASN A 71 -11.11 -11.55 4.93
N VAL A 72 -10.50 -10.72 5.76
CA VAL A 72 -9.85 -9.47 5.38
C VAL A 72 -8.35 -9.60 5.52
N PHE A 73 -7.62 -9.21 4.47
CA PHE A 73 -6.18 -9.04 4.50
C PHE A 73 -5.83 -7.57 4.48
N GLU A 74 -4.97 -7.13 5.39
CA GLU A 74 -4.49 -5.76 5.45
C GLU A 74 -3.02 -5.70 5.06
N VAL A 75 -2.67 -4.72 4.21
CA VAL A 75 -1.29 -4.42 3.83
C VAL A 75 -0.99 -2.95 4.03
N TYR A 76 0.14 -2.67 4.69
CA TYR A 76 0.63 -1.31 4.93
C TYR A 76 1.83 -1.05 4.04
N PHE A 77 1.83 0.09 3.36
CA PHE A 77 2.96 0.61 2.59
C PHE A 77 3.53 1.82 3.33
N ASP A 78 4.81 1.74 3.65
CA ASP A 78 5.55 2.81 4.31
C ASP A 78 6.00 3.87 3.31
N TYR A 79 5.79 5.13 3.68
CA TYR A 79 6.14 6.30 2.90
C TYR A 79 6.34 7.55 3.79
N ASP A 80 7.43 8.29 3.53
CA ASP A 80 7.72 9.57 4.18
C ASP A 80 6.86 10.69 3.60
N TRP A 81 5.83 11.09 4.33
CA TRP A 81 4.88 12.12 3.92
C TRP A 81 5.07 13.44 4.71
N ASP A 82 4.89 14.57 4.03
CA ASP A 82 4.76 15.91 4.62
C ASP A 82 3.39 16.55 4.28
N ASP A 83 2.87 17.43 5.14
CA ASP A 83 1.56 18.08 4.93
C ASP A 83 1.51 19.00 3.69
N ALA A 84 2.62 19.18 2.96
CA ALA A 84 2.66 19.98 1.75
C ALA A 84 2.01 19.23 0.58
N SER A 85 1.13 19.90 -0.18
CA SER A 85 0.61 19.32 -1.42
C SER A 85 1.76 19.15 -2.41
N PRO A 86 2.09 17.91 -2.83
CA PRO A 86 3.11 17.69 -3.85
C PRO A 86 2.69 18.33 -5.17
N GLU A 87 3.64 18.98 -5.84
CA GLU A 87 3.43 19.45 -7.22
C GLU A 87 3.56 18.31 -8.24
N THR A 88 4.34 17.28 -7.89
CA THR A 88 4.67 16.13 -8.73
C THR A 88 4.75 14.86 -7.90
N TYR A 89 4.42 13.74 -8.55
CA TYR A 89 4.43 12.43 -7.94
C TYR A 89 5.26 11.42 -8.73
N ASP A 90 5.92 10.57 -7.97
CA ASP A 90 6.43 9.30 -8.41
C ASP A 90 5.35 8.24 -8.20
N VAL A 91 5.09 7.49 -9.26
CA VAL A 91 4.08 6.44 -9.29
C VAL A 91 4.82 5.12 -9.21
N TRP A 92 4.52 4.34 -8.18
CA TRP A 92 5.15 3.06 -7.90
C TRP A 92 4.15 1.94 -8.06
N TYR A 93 4.56 0.88 -8.74
CA TYR A 93 3.85 -0.40 -8.78
C TYR A 93 4.52 -1.37 -7.81
N VAL A 94 3.70 -1.97 -6.95
CA VAL A 94 4.12 -2.97 -5.96
C VAL A 94 3.33 -4.25 -6.20
N GLU A 95 4.02 -5.37 -6.26
CA GLU A 95 3.42 -6.69 -6.39
C GLU A 95 3.87 -7.59 -5.25
N ILE A 96 2.90 -8.25 -4.63
CA ILE A 96 3.05 -9.10 -3.47
C ILE A 96 2.40 -10.44 -3.78
N ASP A 97 3.10 -11.51 -3.44
CA ASP A 97 2.53 -12.84 -3.32
C ASP A 97 2.46 -13.20 -1.84
N TYR A 98 1.29 -13.65 -1.39
CA TYR A 98 1.02 -14.01 -0.02
C TYR A 98 0.38 -15.39 0.09
N THR A 99 0.87 -16.22 1.02
CA THR A 99 0.33 -17.55 1.30
C THR A 99 0.15 -17.78 2.80
N SER A 100 -0.91 -18.51 3.15
CA SER A 100 -1.17 -18.96 4.51
C SER A 100 -2.10 -20.18 4.49
N SER A 101 -2.29 -20.82 5.64
CA SER A 101 -3.27 -21.91 5.78
C SER A 101 -4.71 -21.45 5.58
N THR A 102 -4.96 -20.15 5.68
CA THR A 102 -6.28 -19.50 5.66
C THR A 102 -6.45 -18.58 4.46
N VAL A 103 -5.47 -18.53 3.56
CA VAL A 103 -5.44 -17.58 2.43
C VAL A 103 -6.70 -17.69 1.57
N ALA A 104 -7.18 -18.91 1.33
CA ALA A 104 -8.40 -19.20 0.56
C ALA A 104 -9.68 -18.57 1.15
N ASN A 105 -9.67 -18.19 2.43
CA ASN A 105 -10.81 -17.55 3.08
C ASN A 105 -10.81 -16.02 2.90
N ILE A 106 -9.72 -15.44 2.40
CA ILE A 106 -9.61 -14.01 2.17
C ILE A 106 -10.52 -13.65 1.00
N THR A 107 -11.46 -12.75 1.24
CA THR A 107 -12.39 -12.22 0.22
C THR A 107 -12.21 -10.73 0.01
N GLU A 108 -11.39 -10.10 0.84
CA GLU A 108 -11.17 -8.66 0.84
C GLU A 108 -9.71 -8.32 1.15
N VAL A 109 -9.19 -7.33 0.43
CA VAL A 109 -7.88 -6.74 0.70
C VAL A 109 -8.05 -5.25 0.98
N THR A 110 -7.52 -4.81 2.11
CA THR A 110 -7.41 -3.38 2.45
C THR A 110 -5.95 -2.97 2.42
N SER A 111 -5.60 -2.11 1.48
CA SER A 111 -4.27 -1.48 1.43
C SER A 111 -4.27 -0.19 2.21
N TYR A 112 -3.14 0.17 2.79
CA TYR A 112 -2.96 1.39 3.55
C TYR A 112 -1.63 2.05 3.19
N LEU A 113 -1.60 3.36 3.03
CA LEU A 113 -0.36 4.14 3.10
C LEU A 113 -0.17 4.61 4.55
N LYS A 114 1.05 4.51 5.08
CA LYS A 114 1.40 4.93 6.44
C LYS A 114 2.81 5.55 6.44
N ASN A 115 3.03 6.59 7.24
CA ASN A 115 4.36 7.17 7.43
C ASN A 115 5.03 6.56 8.68
N LEU A 116 6.14 5.84 8.52
CA LEU A 116 6.88 5.22 9.64
C LEU A 116 8.16 5.98 10.06
N ASN A 117 8.67 6.96 9.28
CA ASN A 117 9.89 7.73 9.63
C ASN A 117 9.62 9.12 10.24
N SER A 118 8.40 9.38 10.69
CA SER A 118 8.13 10.44 11.66
C SER A 118 9.10 10.26 12.85
N THR A 119 10.08 11.16 13.01
CA THR A 119 11.00 11.18 14.17
C THR A 119 10.27 11.46 15.49
N THR A 120 8.97 11.74 15.42
CA THR A 120 8.02 11.32 16.44
C THR A 120 7.82 9.81 16.37
N HIS A 121 8.75 9.09 17.00
CA HIS A 121 8.55 7.70 17.42
C HIS A 121 7.40 7.68 18.41
N VAL A 122 6.17 7.42 17.97
CA VAL A 122 5.19 6.80 18.86
C VAL A 122 4.84 5.46 18.28
N GLY A 123 4.96 4.43 19.13
CA GLY A 123 4.46 3.12 18.78
C GLY A 123 2.97 3.23 18.44
N GLY A 124 2.39 2.13 17.98
CA GLY A 124 0.98 1.93 18.28
C GLY A 124 0.79 2.10 19.80
N GLY A 125 0.34 3.29 20.22
CA GLY A 125 0.29 3.70 21.61
C GLY A 125 0.96 5.06 21.87
N LEU A 126 0.10 6.08 22.00
CA LEU A 126 0.31 7.36 22.69
C LEU A 126 1.01 8.49 21.91
N GLY A 127 0.18 9.38 21.33
CA GLY A 127 0.45 10.83 21.28
C GLY A 127 1.15 11.38 20.04
N ASP A 128 0.35 11.91 19.11
CA ASP A 128 0.76 12.90 18.08
C ASP A 128 1.45 12.44 16.78
N ASP A 129 1.36 11.17 16.39
CA ASP A 129 1.55 10.81 14.97
C ASP A 129 0.51 11.51 14.08
N PRO A 130 0.85 11.91 12.83
CA PRO A 130 -0.15 12.16 11.82
C PRO A 130 -1.00 10.89 11.65
N LYS A 131 -2.22 10.91 12.20
CA LYS A 131 -3.13 9.75 12.31
C LYS A 131 -3.67 9.24 10.96
N THR A 132 -3.19 9.75 9.84
CA THR A 132 -3.83 9.58 8.54
C THR A 132 -3.18 8.48 7.75
N SER A 133 -3.50 7.24 8.13
CA SER A 133 -3.46 6.17 7.14
C SER A 133 -4.60 6.36 6.15
N ARG A 134 -4.32 6.13 4.86
CA ARG A 134 -5.31 6.19 3.77
C ARG A 134 -5.22 4.92 2.98
N GLY A 135 -6.38 4.31 2.74
CA GLY A 135 -6.43 2.98 2.18
C GLY A 135 -7.49 2.78 1.13
N THR A 136 -7.30 1.73 0.33
CA THR A 136 -8.29 1.26 -0.63
C THR A 136 -8.70 -0.16 -0.26
N LYS A 137 -10.01 -0.36 -0.19
CA LYS A 137 -10.63 -1.66 0.03
C LYS A 137 -11.01 -2.26 -1.32
N THR A 138 -10.56 -3.48 -1.56
CA THR A 138 -10.86 -4.22 -2.79
C THR A 138 -11.53 -5.55 -2.46
N SER A 139 -12.69 -5.79 -3.05
CA SER A 139 -13.32 -7.10 -3.04
C SER A 139 -12.70 -7.99 -4.13
N LEU A 140 -12.32 -9.21 -3.74
CA LEU A 140 -11.81 -10.21 -4.67
C LEU A 140 -12.94 -10.69 -5.58
N GLN A 141 -12.67 -10.82 -6.88
CA GLN A 141 -13.60 -11.45 -7.82
C GLN A 141 -13.53 -12.97 -7.62
N GLN A 142 -14.68 -13.60 -7.38
CA GLN A 142 -14.83 -15.06 -7.30
C GLN A 142 -14.86 -15.71 -8.69
#